data_AF-A0A520G3U7-F1
#
_entry.id   AF-A0A520G3U7-F1
#
_cell.length_a   1.000
_cell.length_b   1.000
_cell.length_c   1.000
_cell.angle_alpha   90.00
_cell.angle_beta   90.00
_cell.angle_gamma   90.00
#
_symmetry.space_group_name_H-M   'P 1'
#
loop_
_entity.id
_entity.type
_entity.pdbx_description
1 polymer ?
#
loop_
_entity_poly.entity_id
_entity_poly.type
_entity_poly.pdbx_seq_one_letter_code
_entity_poly.pdbx_strand_id
1 'polypeptide(L)'
;MEDLQEIERYMAHLSEGLGHSDRHAGLRGYTTGLMSPLQRKSVEPMAAHMDPLNVRSRHQSLHHFVADANWSDERILLGICQWVVPLMDFSDGGWWIIDDTGFPKQGRHSVGVAR
;
A
#
# COMPACT_ATOMS: atom_id res chain seq x y z
N MET A 1 -5.16 -18.35 8.88
CA MET A 1 -3.83 -18.29 9.55
C MET A 1 -2.72 -18.41 8.53
N GLU A 2 -2.88 -19.30 7.53
CA GLU A 2 -2.02 -19.41 6.34
C GLU A 2 -2.00 -18.13 5.49
N ASP A 3 -3.16 -17.53 5.18
CA ASP A 3 -3.22 -16.26 4.41
C ASP A 3 -2.43 -15.11 5.03
N LEU A 4 -2.38 -15.05 6.38
CA LEU A 4 -1.65 -14.01 7.08
C LEU A 4 -0.13 -14.20 6.91
N GLN A 5 0.34 -15.45 6.95
CA GLN A 5 1.75 -15.77 6.73
C GLN A 5 2.16 -15.48 5.28
N GLU A 6 1.28 -15.75 4.32
CA GLU A 6 1.53 -15.45 2.92
C GLU A 6 1.60 -13.94 2.67
N ILE A 7 0.67 -13.16 3.26
CA ILE A 7 0.73 -11.70 3.22
C ILE A 7 2.02 -11.18 3.85
N GLU A 8 2.43 -11.71 5.01
CA GLU A 8 3.68 -11.28 5.64
C GLU A 8 4.91 -11.58 4.78
N ARG A 9 4.95 -12.74 4.12
CA ARG A 9 6.01 -13.12 3.19
C ARG A 9 6.06 -12.18 1.97
N TYR A 10 4.89 -11.87 1.41
CA TYR A 10 4.77 -10.92 0.31
C TYR A 10 5.22 -9.51 0.71
N MET A 11 4.80 -9.04 1.88
CA MET A 11 5.20 -7.73 2.41
C MET A 11 6.71 -7.66 2.70
N ALA A 12 7.31 -8.76 3.17
CA ALA A 12 8.75 -8.85 3.35
C ALA A 12 9.50 -8.72 2.01
N HIS A 13 9.05 -9.45 0.98
CA HIS A 13 9.61 -9.35 -0.37
C HIS A 13 9.53 -7.93 -0.93
N LEU A 14 8.36 -7.27 -0.83
CA LEU A 14 8.21 -5.90 -1.29
C LEU A 14 9.09 -4.90 -0.52
N SER A 15 9.31 -5.15 0.76
CA SER A 15 10.11 -4.26 1.59
C SER A 15 11.58 -4.15 1.13
N GLU A 16 12.10 -5.17 0.45
CA GLU A 16 13.45 -5.13 -0.15
C GLU A 16 13.59 -4.02 -1.20
N GLY A 17 12.50 -3.68 -1.89
CA GLY A 17 12.46 -2.58 -2.86
C GLY A 17 12.55 -1.18 -2.23
N LEU A 18 12.33 -1.05 -0.92
CA LEU A 18 12.33 0.24 -0.20
C LEU A 18 13.74 0.75 0.12
N GLY A 19 14.76 -0.10 -0.01
CA GLY A 19 16.14 0.22 0.31
C GLY A 19 16.42 0.22 1.82
N HIS A 20 16.13 1.32 2.52
CA HIS A 20 16.44 1.42 3.94
C HIS A 20 15.41 0.71 4.83
N SER A 21 15.91 0.00 5.85
CA SER A 21 15.10 -0.81 6.78
C SER A 21 14.09 -0.02 7.61
N ASP A 22 14.33 1.27 7.84
CA ASP A 22 13.41 2.17 8.57
C ASP A 22 12.06 2.35 7.86
N ARG A 23 12.01 2.16 6.54
CA ARG A 23 10.79 2.27 5.73
C ARG A 23 9.88 1.05 5.80
N HIS A 24 10.37 -0.09 6.30
CA HIS A 24 9.58 -1.32 6.40
C HIS A 24 8.38 -1.13 7.33
N ALA A 25 8.58 -0.42 8.45
CA ALA A 25 7.50 -0.07 9.37
C ALA A 25 6.47 0.87 8.72
N GLY A 26 6.93 1.80 7.87
CA GLY A 26 6.07 2.67 7.08
C GLY A 26 5.19 1.89 6.11
N LEU A 27 5.78 0.97 5.34
CA LEU A 27 5.06 0.09 4.42
C LEU A 27 4.02 -0.75 5.16
N ARG A 28 4.41 -1.45 6.24
CA ARG A 28 3.49 -2.26 7.04
C ARG A 28 2.34 -1.41 7.61
N GLY A 29 2.65 -0.23 8.15
CA GLY A 29 1.66 0.68 8.71
C GLY A 29 0.68 1.20 7.66
N TYR A 30 1.18 1.64 6.51
CA TYR A 30 0.37 2.19 5.44
C TYR A 30 -0.55 1.12 4.83
N THR A 31 -0.02 -0.07 4.52
CA THR A 31 -0.82 -1.18 3.99
C THR A 31 -1.86 -1.66 5.00
N THR A 32 -1.54 -1.70 6.29
CA THR A 32 -2.51 -2.00 7.36
C THR A 32 -3.65 -0.98 7.37
N GLY A 33 -3.33 0.31 7.26
CA GLY A 33 -4.32 1.38 7.14
C GLY A 33 -5.21 1.21 5.90
N LEU A 34 -4.62 0.85 4.76
CA LEU A 34 -5.36 0.60 3.51
C LEU A 34 -6.25 -0.64 3.58
N MET A 35 -5.89 -1.67 4.35
CA MET A 35 -6.70 -2.88 4.53
C MET A 35 -7.74 -2.75 5.64
N SER A 36 -7.76 -1.63 6.37
CA SER A 36 -8.72 -1.38 7.45
C SER A 36 -10.17 -1.27 6.93
N PRO A 37 -11.18 -1.49 7.80
CA PRO A 37 -12.60 -1.35 7.44
C PRO A 37 -13.06 0.11 7.31
N LEU A 38 -12.14 1.08 7.31
CA LEU A 38 -12.48 2.49 7.19
C LEU A 38 -13.06 2.80 5.81
N GLN A 39 -14.17 3.55 5.80
CA GLN A 39 -14.72 4.11 4.56
C GLN A 39 -13.74 5.10 3.91
N ARG A 40 -13.18 6.02 4.72
CA ARG A 40 -12.20 7.02 4.26
C ARG A 40 -10.79 6.60 4.64
N LYS A 41 -10.01 6.11 3.68
CA LYS A 41 -8.61 5.64 3.86
C LYS A 41 -7.57 6.73 3.57
N SER A 42 -7.81 7.95 4.07
CA SER A 42 -6.77 8.99 4.08
C SER A 42 -5.86 8.85 5.31
N VAL A 43 -4.68 9.48 5.29
CA VAL A 43 -3.65 9.32 6.35
C VAL A 43 -4.20 9.59 7.75
N GLU A 44 -4.96 10.67 7.95
CA GLU A 44 -5.53 11.03 9.26
C GLU A 44 -6.50 9.98 9.84
N PRO A 45 -7.57 9.56 9.13
CA PRO A 45 -8.41 8.44 9.57
C PRO A 45 -7.64 7.15 9.85
N MET A 46 -6.67 6.78 9.00
CA MET A 46 -5.86 5.57 9.22
C MET A 46 -5.03 5.69 10.49
N ALA A 47 -4.40 6.85 10.72
CA ALA A 47 -3.65 7.12 11.93
C ALA A 47 -4.51 7.06 13.19
N ALA A 48 -5.69 7.69 13.15
CA ALA A 48 -6.64 7.68 14.26
C ALA A 48 -7.17 6.28 14.57
N HIS A 49 -7.35 5.43 13.55
CA HIS A 49 -7.79 4.05 13.73
C HIS A 49 -6.69 3.14 14.26
N MET A 50 -5.46 3.29 13.77
CA MET A 50 -4.34 2.42 14.14
C MET A 50 -3.77 2.73 15.52
N ASP A 51 -3.72 4.01 15.90
CA ASP A 51 -3.11 4.45 17.16
C ASP A 51 -3.85 5.67 17.73
N PRO A 52 -5.06 5.47 18.31
CA PRO A 52 -5.91 6.56 18.78
C PRO A 52 -5.27 7.45 19.86
N LEU A 53 -4.29 6.91 20.60
CA LEU A 53 -3.59 7.64 21.66
C LEU A 53 -2.43 8.49 21.09
N ASN A 54 -1.92 8.16 19.91
CA ASN A 54 -0.78 8.83 19.29
C ASN A 54 -1.04 9.27 17.84
N VAL A 55 -2.28 9.70 17.55
CA VAL A 55 -2.75 10.04 16.19
C VAL A 55 -1.77 10.95 15.44
N ARG A 56 -1.28 12.02 16.09
CA ARG A 56 -0.34 12.96 15.45
C ARG A 56 0.97 12.28 15.02
N SER A 57 1.57 11.49 15.92
CA SER A 57 2.81 10.78 15.61
C SER A 57 2.58 9.78 14.49
N ARG A 58 1.49 9.02 14.56
CA ARG A 58 1.14 8.04 13.53
C ARG A 58 0.83 8.69 12.19
N HIS A 59 0.12 9.80 12.17
CA HIS A 59 -0.14 10.60 10.98
C HIS A 59 1.18 11.02 10.32
N GLN A 60 2.10 11.62 11.08
CA GLN A 60 3.39 12.06 10.55
C GLN A 60 4.22 10.90 9.99
N SER A 61 4.25 9.76 10.69
CA SER A 61 4.95 8.57 10.21
C SER A 61 4.38 8.03 8.91
N LEU A 62 3.05 7.91 8.81
CA LEU A 62 2.37 7.43 7.60
C LEU A 62 2.50 8.42 6.43
N HIS A 63 2.34 9.72 6.70
CA HIS A 63 2.49 10.77 5.70
C HIS A 63 3.91 10.80 5.17
N HIS A 64 4.90 10.81 6.06
CA HIS A 64 6.30 10.80 5.68
C HIS A 64 6.62 9.59 4.79
N PHE A 65 6.16 8.39 5.18
CA PHE A 65 6.37 7.19 4.37
C PHE A 65 5.79 7.33 2.95
N VAL A 66 4.54 7.77 2.78
CA VAL A 66 3.90 7.78 1.46
C VAL A 66 4.27 8.99 0.59
N ALA A 67 4.57 10.14 1.20
CA ALA A 67 4.74 11.40 0.47
C ALA A 67 6.19 11.89 0.38
N ASP A 68 7.02 11.59 1.37
CA ASP A 68 8.32 12.25 1.54
C ASP A 68 9.52 11.27 1.55
N ALA A 69 9.31 10.01 1.92
CA ALA A 69 10.37 9.01 2.03
C ALA A 69 10.91 8.66 0.63
N ASN A 70 12.23 8.66 0.49
CA ASN A 70 12.92 8.46 -0.78
C ASN A 70 13.02 6.97 -1.19
N TRP A 71 11.89 6.30 -1.38
CA TRP A 71 11.81 4.97 -2.02
C TRP A 71 11.36 5.10 -3.47
N SER A 72 11.76 4.15 -4.32
CA SER A 72 11.40 4.13 -5.75
C SER A 72 10.15 3.29 -5.94
N ASP A 73 9.12 3.90 -6.53
CA ASP A 73 7.91 3.20 -6.93
C ASP A 73 8.18 2.19 -8.03
N GLU A 74 9.13 2.46 -8.93
CA GLU A 74 9.53 1.49 -9.96
C GLU A 74 10.12 0.21 -9.34
N ARG A 75 10.90 0.31 -8.26
CA ARG A 75 11.42 -0.87 -7.55
C ARG A 75 10.33 -1.66 -6.87
N ILE A 76 9.32 -1.00 -6.32
CA ILE A 76 8.17 -1.67 -5.73
C ILE A 76 7.35 -2.38 -6.80
N LEU A 77 7.05 -1.70 -7.92
CA LEU A 77 6.34 -2.30 -9.05
C LEU A 77 7.09 -3.50 -9.64
N LEU A 78 8.41 -3.40 -9.79
CA LEU A 78 9.25 -4.52 -10.21
C LEU A 78 9.17 -5.69 -9.24
N GLY A 79 9.22 -5.42 -7.93
CA GLY A 79 9.07 -6.43 -6.88
C GLY A 79 7.73 -7.16 -6.97
N ILE A 80 6.64 -6.44 -7.25
CA ILE A 80 5.31 -7.03 -7.50
C ILE A 80 5.35 -7.93 -8.73
N CYS A 81 5.90 -7.45 -9.85
CA CYS A 81 6.00 -8.25 -11.08
C CYS A 81 6.82 -9.53 -10.86
N GLN A 82 7.94 -9.44 -10.16
CA GLN A 82 8.79 -10.60 -9.85
C GLN A 82 8.10 -11.62 -8.95
N TRP A 83 7.16 -11.18 -8.11
CA TRP A 83 6.37 -12.07 -7.28
C TRP A 83 5.22 -12.74 -8.04
N VAL A 84 4.50 -11.98 -8.87
CA VAL A 84 3.26 -12.43 -9.51
C VAL A 84 3.51 -13.21 -10.80
N VAL A 85 4.41 -12.72 -11.67
CA VAL A 85 4.63 -13.32 -13.01
C VAL A 85 5.00 -14.80 -12.95
N PRO A 86 5.86 -15.28 -12.02
CA PRO A 86 6.17 -16.72 -11.93
C PRO A 86 4.99 -17.60 -11.53
N LEU A 87 3.94 -17.02 -10.94
CA LEU A 87 2.73 -17.73 -10.54
C LEU A 87 1.68 -17.78 -11.66
N MET A 88 1.89 -17.05 -12.75
CA MET A 88 1.00 -17.01 -13.90
C MET A 88 1.33 -18.14 -14.87
N ASP A 89 0.30 -18.70 -15.50
CA ASP A 89 0.45 -19.63 -16.62
C ASP A 89 0.11 -18.93 -17.93
N PHE A 90 1.06 -18.97 -18.86
CA PHE A 90 0.93 -18.39 -20.20
C PHE A 90 1.01 -19.45 -21.31
N SER A 91 0.89 -20.75 -20.99
CA SER A 91 0.96 -21.84 -21.98
C SER A 91 -0.05 -21.66 -23.11
N ASP A 92 -1.23 -21.13 -22.77
CA ASP A 92 -2.36 -20.93 -23.69
C ASP A 92 -2.46 -19.48 -24.18
N GLY A 93 -1.42 -18.67 -23.94
CA GLY A 93 -1.39 -17.23 -24.18
C GLY A 93 -1.71 -16.40 -22.94
N GLY A 94 -1.71 -15.07 -23.08
CA GLY A 94 -2.01 -14.12 -22.01
C GLY A 94 -3.08 -13.12 -22.44
N TRP A 95 -3.95 -12.75 -21.51
CA TRP A 95 -5.01 -11.77 -21.74
C TRP A 95 -4.76 -10.51 -20.92
N TRP A 96 -4.94 -9.36 -21.54
CA TRP A 96 -4.85 -8.07 -20.85
C TRP A 96 -6.24 -7.65 -20.42
N ILE A 97 -6.46 -7.63 -19.11
CA ILE A 97 -7.65 -7.02 -18.51
C ILE A 97 -7.26 -5.58 -18.20
N ILE A 98 -7.68 -4.66 -19.06
CA ILE A 98 -7.50 -3.24 -18.85
C ILE A 98 -8.85 -2.70 -18.39
N ASP A 99 -8.91 -2.32 -17.13
CA ASP A 99 -10.07 -1.67 -16.53
C ASP A 99 -9.63 -0.32 -15.96
N ASP A 100 -10.47 0.70 -16.09
CA ASP A 100 -10.23 1.99 -15.46
C ASP A 100 -10.61 1.86 -13.98
N THR A 101 -9.68 1.38 -13.15
CA THR A 101 -9.88 1.28 -11.70
C THR A 101 -9.79 2.64 -11.00
N GLY A 102 -10.33 3.68 -11.64
CA GLY A 102 -10.53 4.99 -11.04
C GLY A 102 -11.68 4.95 -10.03
N PHE A 103 -11.43 4.50 -8.79
CA PHE A 103 -12.39 4.75 -7.72
C PHE A 103 -12.40 6.25 -7.42
N PRO A 104 -13.56 6.94 -7.51
CA PRO A 104 -13.66 8.32 -7.12
C PRO A 104 -13.14 8.49 -5.70
N LYS A 105 -12.13 9.35 -5.53
CA LYS A 105 -11.60 9.62 -4.19
C LYS A 105 -12.76 10.10 -3.33
N GLN A 106 -13.00 9.43 -2.19
CA GLN A 106 -14.12 9.77 -1.33
C GLN A 106 -13.87 11.09 -0.57
N GLY A 107 -14.92 11.91 -0.46
CA GLY A 107 -14.92 13.16 0.29
C GLY A 107 -15.51 14.32 -0.52
N ARG A 108 -15.30 15.56 -0.04
CA ARG A 108 -15.64 16.81 -0.77
C ARG A 108 -14.51 17.84 -0.77
N HIS A 109 -13.47 17.59 0.03
CA HIS A 109 -12.45 18.59 0.39
C HIS A 109 -11.03 18.18 0.02
N SER A 110 -10.85 16.99 -0.56
CA SER A 110 -9.52 16.51 -0.97
C SER A 110 -9.33 16.67 -2.48
N VAL A 111 -8.09 16.91 -2.90
CA VAL A 111 -7.71 16.92 -4.32
C VAL A 111 -7.97 15.55 -4.95
N GLY A 112 -8.53 15.51 -6.17
CA GLY A 112 -8.86 14.27 -6.90
C GLY A 112 -10.19 13.61 -6.50
N VAL A 113 -11.00 14.24 -5.65
CA VAL A 113 -12.41 13.85 -5.44
C VAL A 113 -13.21 14.21 -6.70
N ALA A 114 -13.93 13.24 -7.28
CA ALA A 114 -14.83 13.49 -8.40
C ALA A 114 -15.93 14.48 -7.96
N ARG A 115 -16.14 15.54 -8.75
CA ARG A 115 -17.18 16.53 -8.50
C ARG A 115 -18.53 16.05 -9.02
#